data_AF-A0A126JII2-F1
#
_entry.id   AF-A0A126JII2-F1
#
_cell.length_a   1.000
_cell.length_b   1.000
_cell.length_c   1.000
_cell.angle_alpha   90.00
_cell.angle_beta   90.00
_cell.angle_gamma   90.00
#
_symmetry.space_group_name_H-M   'P 1'
#
loop_
_entity.id
_entity.type
_entity.pdbx_description
1 polymer ?
#
loop_
_entity_poly.entity_id
_entity_poly.type
_entity_poly.pdbx_seq_one_letter_code
_entity_poly.pdbx_strand_id
1 'polypeptide(L)'
;MNNILQSPRLKLISNFKTTCGDNYEKMYLSDLSEKLLHLKLKCYVNSLLLQVKISNNFQGNLKSIEHDNGICVLNDNTLLKTYTIDHISKLKNESQLGISLFIDWGYLLSFIDEFKNSEQLTLII
;
A
#
# COMPACT_ATOMS: atom_id res chain seq x y z
N MET A 1 19.91 20.13 -10.80
CA MET A 1 18.58 20.03 -10.14
C MET A 1 18.78 19.25 -8.86
N ASN A 2 18.54 19.87 -7.70
CA ASN A 2 18.66 19.17 -6.42
C ASN A 2 17.58 18.09 -6.35
N ASN A 3 17.98 16.82 -6.46
CA ASN A 3 17.13 15.69 -6.11
C ASN A 3 16.94 15.74 -4.59
N ILE A 4 15.98 16.54 -4.13
CA ILE A 4 15.49 16.46 -2.75
C ILE A 4 14.97 15.04 -2.62
N LEU A 5 15.65 14.20 -1.83
CA LEU A 5 15.16 12.89 -1.45
C LEU A 5 13.81 13.10 -0.76
N GLN A 6 12.72 12.91 -1.49
CA GLN A 6 11.39 12.91 -0.88
C GLN A 6 11.30 11.73 0.09
N SER A 7 10.82 11.99 1.31
CA SER A 7 10.62 10.95 2.31
C SER A 7 9.67 9.86 1.79
N PRO A 8 9.82 8.59 2.21
CA PRO A 8 8.94 7.52 1.76
C PRO A 8 7.45 7.82 1.99
N ARG A 9 7.12 8.50 3.11
CA ARG A 9 5.75 8.96 3.38
C ARG A 9 5.21 9.91 2.31
N LEU A 10 6.02 10.87 1.84
CA LEU A 10 5.60 11.79 0.79
C LEU A 10 5.43 11.07 -0.56
N LYS A 11 6.29 10.10 -0.87
CA LYS A 11 6.14 9.27 -2.07
C LYS A 11 4.87 8.43 -2.04
N LEU A 12 4.53 7.84 -0.89
CA LEU A 12 3.28 7.11 -0.69
C LEU A 12 2.05 8.00 -0.92
N ILE A 13 2.04 9.22 -0.36
CA ILE A 13 0.95 10.17 -0.62
C ILE A 13 0.89 10.56 -2.10
N SER A 14 2.05 10.82 -2.72
CA SER A 14 2.15 11.14 -4.14
C SER A 14 1.60 10.02 -5.03
N ASN A 15 1.98 8.76 -4.79
CA ASN A 15 1.47 7.60 -5.53
C ASN A 15 -0.04 7.45 -5.37
N PHE A 16 -0.56 7.66 -4.15
CA PHE A 16 -1.99 7.64 -3.89
C PHE A 16 -2.71 8.72 -4.70
N LYS A 17 -2.21 9.96 -4.65
CA LYS A 17 -2.76 11.11 -5.37
C LYS A 17 -2.78 10.86 -6.88
N THR A 18 -1.66 10.40 -7.46
CA THR A 18 -1.57 10.06 -8.87
C THR A 18 -2.57 8.99 -9.28
N THR A 19 -2.76 7.96 -8.45
CA THR A 19 -3.70 6.87 -8.76
C THR A 19 -5.15 7.34 -8.68
N CYS A 20 -5.46 8.23 -7.74
CA CYS A 20 -6.81 8.76 -7.56
C CYS A 20 -7.19 9.86 -8.56
N GLY A 21 -6.20 10.52 -9.18
CA GLY A 21 -6.41 11.56 -10.18
C GLY A 21 -7.33 12.68 -9.66
N ASP A 22 -8.27 13.11 -10.50
CA ASP A 22 -9.21 14.19 -10.19
C ASP A 22 -10.14 13.92 -8.99
N ASN A 23 -10.21 12.67 -8.53
CA ASN A 23 -11.01 12.32 -7.37
C ASN A 23 -10.23 12.46 -6.05
N TYR A 24 -8.93 12.80 -6.07
CA TYR A 24 -8.09 12.87 -4.87
C TYR A 24 -8.71 13.72 -3.75
N GLU A 25 -9.10 14.95 -4.05
CA GLU A 25 -9.68 15.87 -3.05
C GLU A 25 -11.00 15.33 -2.46
N LYS A 26 -11.74 14.54 -3.24
CA LYS A 26 -13.01 13.93 -2.80
C LYS A 26 -12.78 12.80 -1.79
N MET A 27 -11.58 12.20 -1.74
CA MET A 27 -11.27 11.05 -0.85
C MET A 27 -11.35 11.39 0.64
N TYR A 28 -11.43 12.67 0.98
CA TYR A 28 -11.49 13.17 2.36
C TYR A 28 -12.88 13.64 2.78
N LEU A 29 -13.88 13.54 1.90
CA LEU A 29 -15.27 13.84 2.24
C LEU A 29 -15.77 12.86 3.30
N SER A 30 -16.59 13.38 4.22
CA SER A 30 -17.16 12.61 5.33
C SER A 30 -18.03 11.44 4.85
N ASP A 31 -18.81 11.67 3.79
CA ASP A 31 -19.75 10.70 3.22
C ASP A 31 -19.35 10.39 1.78
N LEU A 32 -18.46 9.39 1.63
CA LEU A 32 -18.06 8.86 0.35
C LEU A 32 -19.11 7.88 -0.17
N SER A 33 -19.46 7.98 -1.45
CA SER A 33 -20.23 6.92 -2.11
C SER A 33 -19.44 5.62 -2.12
N GLU A 34 -20.13 4.48 -2.15
CA GLU A 34 -19.52 3.15 -2.21
C GLU A 34 -18.46 3.05 -3.32
N LYS A 35 -18.79 3.54 -4.52
CA LYS A 35 -17.86 3.62 -5.65
C LYS A 35 -16.57 4.39 -5.31
N LEU A 36 -16.67 5.50 -4.58
CA LEU A 36 -15.49 6.27 -4.17
C LEU A 36 -14.73 5.59 -3.03
N LEU A 37 -15.40 4.85 -2.13
CA LEU A 37 -14.74 4.04 -1.11
C LEU A 37 -13.91 2.91 -1.74
N HIS A 38 -14.45 2.21 -2.73
CA HIS A 38 -13.69 1.19 -3.48
C HIS A 38 -12.52 1.80 -4.24
N LEU A 39 -12.71 2.95 -4.89
CA LEU A 39 -11.61 3.67 -5.54
C LEU A 39 -10.53 4.07 -4.53
N LYS A 40 -10.92 4.61 -3.37
CA LYS A 40 -10.00 4.98 -2.28
C LYS A 40 -9.18 3.79 -1.82
N LEU A 41 -9.82 2.65 -1.60
CA LEU A 41 -9.14 1.40 -1.22
C LEU A 41 -8.14 0.96 -2.29
N LYS A 42 -8.53 1.02 -3.57
CA LYS A 42 -7.65 0.68 -4.70
C LYS A 42 -6.45 1.61 -4.79
N CYS A 43 -6.64 2.93 -4.68
CA CYS A 43 -5.56 3.91 -4.63
C CYS A 43 -4.60 3.62 -3.46
N TYR A 44 -5.17 3.28 -2.29
CA TYR A 44 -4.42 2.98 -1.07
C TYR A 44 -3.48 1.79 -1.28
N VAL A 45 -4.02 0.65 -1.72
CA VAL A 45 -3.21 -0.56 -1.94
C VAL A 45 -2.20 -0.36 -3.07
N ASN A 46 -2.59 0.27 -4.18
CA ASN A 46 -1.65 0.55 -5.28
C ASN A 46 -0.47 1.41 -4.83
N SER A 47 -0.71 2.42 -3.98
CA SER A 47 0.36 3.26 -3.43
C SER A 47 1.40 2.43 -2.67
N LEU A 48 0.94 1.52 -1.80
CA LEU A 48 1.80 0.61 -1.05
C LEU A 48 2.63 -0.27 -1.99
N LEU A 49 1.98 -0.94 -2.95
CA LEU A 49 2.65 -1.85 -3.88
C LEU A 49 3.71 -1.15 -4.73
N LEU A 50 3.40 0.05 -5.25
CA LEU A 50 4.36 0.85 -6.00
C LEU A 50 5.56 1.23 -5.13
N GLN A 51 5.33 1.65 -3.89
CA GLN A 51 6.42 2.04 -3.01
C GLN A 51 7.29 0.85 -2.60
N VAL A 52 6.72 -0.33 -2.35
CA VAL A 52 7.51 -1.54 -2.06
C VAL A 52 8.42 -1.90 -3.25
N LYS A 53 7.89 -1.86 -4.48
CA LYS A 53 8.67 -2.14 -5.70
C LYS A 53 9.82 -1.16 -5.92
N ILE A 54 9.68 0.09 -5.48
CA ILE A 54 10.72 1.12 -5.60
C ILE A 54 11.75 1.04 -4.47
N SER A 55 11.32 0.70 -3.26
CA SER A 55 12.14 0.84 -2.05
C SER A 55 13.08 -0.34 -1.81
N ASN A 56 12.75 -1.51 -2.34
CA ASN A 56 13.52 -2.73 -2.13
C ASN A 56 13.97 -3.31 -3.47
N ASN A 57 15.16 -3.91 -3.50
CA ASN A 57 15.52 -4.96 -4.47
C ASN A 57 14.68 -6.21 -4.18
N PHE A 58 13.36 -6.07 -4.21
CA PHE A 58 12.41 -7.11 -3.95
C PHE A 58 12.35 -8.01 -5.18
N GLN A 59 12.67 -9.29 -4.98
CA GLN A 59 12.69 -10.30 -6.05
C GLN A 59 11.43 -11.17 -6.06
N GLY A 60 10.49 -10.95 -5.14
CA GLY A 60 9.24 -11.69 -5.07
C GLY A 60 8.17 -11.15 -6.03
N ASN A 61 7.08 -11.89 -6.16
CA ASN A 61 5.98 -11.56 -7.06
C ASN A 61 4.82 -10.92 -6.29
N LEU A 62 4.95 -9.65 -5.95
CA LEU A 62 3.90 -8.88 -5.28
C LEU A 62 2.70 -8.68 -6.21
N LYS A 63 1.55 -9.21 -5.80
CA LYS A 63 0.28 -9.10 -6.51
C LYS A 63 -0.82 -8.65 -5.56
N SER A 64 -1.83 -7.99 -6.11
CA SER A 64 -3.10 -7.76 -5.44
C SER A 64 -4.22 -8.51 -6.15
N ILE A 65 -5.16 -9.02 -5.35
CA ILE A 65 -6.38 -9.67 -5.84
C ILE A 65 -7.56 -8.93 -5.19
N GLU A 66 -8.41 -8.35 -6.03
CA GLU A 66 -9.66 -7.72 -5.59
C GLU A 66 -10.72 -8.80 -5.30
N HIS A 67 -11.49 -8.59 -4.25
CA HIS A 67 -12.63 -9.43 -3.86
C HIS A 67 -13.72 -8.53 -3.26
N ASP A 68 -14.94 -9.03 -3.14
CA ASP A 68 -16.13 -8.23 -2.79
C ASP A 68 -15.94 -7.36 -1.53
N ASN A 69 -15.16 -7.84 -0.55
CA ASN A 69 -14.95 -7.17 0.73
C ASN A 69 -13.59 -6.45 0.87
N GLY A 70 -12.81 -6.30 -0.21
CA GLY A 70 -11.53 -5.59 -0.16
C GLY A 70 -10.47 -5.99 -1.18
N ILE A 71 -9.19 -5.93 -0.80
CA ILE A 71 -8.05 -6.28 -1.64
C ILE A 71 -7.03 -7.09 -0.82
N CYS A 72 -6.75 -8.31 -1.26
CA CYS A 72 -5.65 -9.13 -0.75
C CYS A 72 -4.34 -8.72 -1.42
N VAL A 73 -3.28 -8.56 -0.63
CA VAL A 73 -1.90 -8.42 -1.10
C VAL A 73 -1.15 -9.70 -0.80
N LEU A 74 -0.54 -10.27 -1.83
CA LEU A 74 0.20 -11.53 -1.77
C LEU A 74 1.63 -11.33 -2.26
N ASN A 75 2.55 -12.11 -1.71
CA ASN A 75 3.84 -12.39 -2.33
C ASN A 75 3.83 -13.86 -2.79
N ASP A 76 3.94 -14.08 -4.10
CA ASP A 76 3.75 -15.38 -4.72
C ASP A 76 2.38 -15.98 -4.34
N ASN A 77 2.35 -17.03 -3.52
CA ASN A 77 1.12 -17.66 -3.04
C ASN A 77 0.83 -17.36 -1.56
N THR A 78 1.67 -16.54 -0.91
CA THR A 78 1.53 -16.21 0.50
C THR A 78 0.76 -14.92 0.66
N LEU A 79 -0.36 -14.97 1.39
CA LEU A 79 -1.13 -13.78 1.77
C LEU A 79 -0.32 -12.97 2.79
N LEU A 80 -0.03 -11.71 2.47
CA LEU A 80 0.64 -10.78 3.37
C LEU A 80 -0.38 -10.01 4.22
N LYS A 81 -1.40 -9.44 3.57
CA LYS A 81 -2.44 -8.64 4.22
C LYS A 81 -3.68 -8.49 3.35
N THR A 82 -4.84 -8.45 3.99
CA THR A 82 -6.10 -8.04 3.36
C THR A 82 -6.48 -6.64 3.83
N TYR A 83 -6.72 -5.75 2.87
CA TYR A 83 -7.19 -4.39 3.11
C TYR A 83 -8.67 -4.29 2.77
N THR A 84 -9.46 -3.63 3.61
CA THR A 84 -10.91 -3.48 3.46
C THR A 84 -11.32 -2.02 3.53
N ILE A 85 -12.57 -1.70 3.19
CA ILE A 85 -13.11 -0.34 3.28
C ILE A 85 -12.98 0.22 4.70
N ASP A 86 -13.15 -0.60 5.74
CA ASP A 86 -13.04 -0.17 7.15
C ASP A 86 -11.65 0.37 7.51
N HIS A 87 -10.61 -0.08 6.82
CA HIS A 87 -9.25 0.42 7.01
C HIS A 87 -9.09 1.86 6.50
N ILE A 88 -9.81 2.22 5.44
CA ILE A 88 -9.63 3.49 4.70
C ILE A 88 -10.75 4.50 4.92
N SER A 89 -11.92 4.06 5.41
CA SER A 89 -13.09 4.91 5.65
C SER A 89 -12.85 5.94 6.75
N LYS A 90 -12.01 5.61 7.72
CA LYS A 90 -11.67 6.47 8.86
C LYS A 90 -10.64 7.56 8.52
N LEU A 91 -10.01 7.50 7.35
CA LEU A 91 -8.95 8.44 6.93
C LEU A 91 -9.58 9.72 6.36
N LYS A 92 -9.67 10.78 7.16
CA LYS A 92 -10.39 12.03 6.84
C LYS A 92 -9.49 13.16 6.35
N ASN A 93 -8.17 12.98 6.32
CA ASN A 93 -7.24 13.98 5.79
C ASN A 93 -5.93 13.33 5.33
N GLU A 94 -5.12 14.11 4.61
CA GLU A 94 -3.83 13.67 4.05
C GLU A 94 -2.82 13.26 5.13
N SER A 95 -2.84 13.91 6.30
CA SER A 95 -1.94 13.55 7.39
C SER A 95 -2.21 12.13 7.89
N GLN A 96 -3.47 11.81 8.16
CA GLN A 96 -3.92 10.47 8.56
C GLN A 96 -3.62 9.43 7.47
N LEU A 97 -3.91 9.76 6.21
CA LEU A 97 -3.55 8.92 5.07
C LEU A 97 -2.06 8.60 5.06
N GLY A 98 -1.22 9.64 5.18
CA GLY A 98 0.23 9.49 5.14
C GLY A 98 0.79 8.65 6.28
N ILE A 99 0.26 8.79 7.49
CA ILE A 99 0.66 7.97 8.65
C ILE A 99 0.25 6.51 8.41
N SER A 100 -1.00 6.29 8.02
CA SER A 100 -1.53 4.95 7.78
C SER A 100 -0.76 4.23 6.67
N LEU A 101 -0.55 4.88 5.52
CA LEU A 101 0.25 4.33 4.42
C LEU A 101 1.67 4.01 4.85
N PHE A 102 2.30 4.87 5.64
CA PHE A 102 3.68 4.65 6.09
C PHE A 102 3.81 3.45 7.02
N ILE A 103 2.86 3.29 7.96
CA ILE A 103 2.80 2.12 8.86
C ILE A 103 2.59 0.83 8.05
N ASP A 104 1.60 0.81 7.17
CA ASP A 104 1.27 -0.38 6.39
C ASP A 104 2.36 -0.73 5.38
N TRP A 105 3.05 0.27 4.83
CA TRP A 105 4.24 0.05 4.03
C TRP A 105 5.36 -0.60 4.84
N GLY A 106 5.67 -0.08 6.03
CA GLY A 106 6.65 -0.68 6.94
C GLY A 106 6.31 -2.12 7.32
N TYR A 107 5.04 -2.41 7.58
CA TYR A 107 4.54 -3.76 7.83
C TYR A 107 4.77 -4.69 6.64
N LEU A 108 4.44 -4.27 5.42
CA LEU A 108 4.68 -5.10 4.23
C LEU A 108 6.18 -5.39 4.02
N LEU A 109 7.05 -4.42 4.31
CA LEU A 109 8.50 -4.62 4.22
C LEU A 109 9.00 -5.64 5.23
N SER A 110 8.48 -5.67 6.47
CA SER A 110 8.95 -6.63 7.47
C SER A 110 8.68 -8.07 7.08
N PHE A 111 7.52 -8.38 6.48
CA PHE A 111 7.27 -9.73 5.96
C PHE A 111 8.24 -10.10 4.85
N ILE A 112 8.49 -9.17 3.95
CA ILE A 112 9.40 -9.39 2.82
C ILE A 112 10.82 -9.71 3.30
N ASP A 113 11.30 -9.00 4.32
CA ASP A 113 12.62 -9.23 4.88
C ASP A 113 12.68 -10.52 5.71
N GLU A 114 11.61 -10.88 6.43
CA GLU A 114 11.49 -12.18 7.10
C GLU A 114 11.54 -13.35 6.10
N PHE A 115 10.85 -13.25 4.96
CA PHE A 115 10.89 -14.29 3.93
C PHE A 115 12.31 -14.50 3.37
N LYS A 116 13.03 -13.41 3.06
CA LYS A 116 14.43 -13.49 2.60
C LYS A 116 15.35 -14.22 3.58
N ASN A 117 15.17 -13.99 4.88
CA ASN A 117 15.97 -14.62 5.91
C ASN A 117 15.54 -16.08 6.17
N SER A 118 14.25 -16.39 6.02
CA SER A 118 13.75 -17.76 6.16
C SER A 118 14.21 -18.67 5.01
N GLU A 119 14.26 -18.17 3.77
CA GLU A 119 14.75 -18.94 2.63
C GLU A 119 16.24 -19.31 2.75
N GLN A 120 17.06 -18.45 3.37
CA GLN A 120 18.47 -18.74 3.65
C GLN A 120 18.66 -19.89 4.64
N LEU A 121 17.72 -20.12 5.56
CA LEU A 121 17.80 -21.24 6.52
C LEU A 121 17.39 -22.58 5.89
N THR A 122 16.57 -22.58 4.84
CA THR A 122 16.15 -23.81 4.11
C THR A 122 17.19 -24.36 3.13
N LEU A 123 18.28 -23.64 2.86
CA LEU A 123 19.36 -24.06 1.95
C LEU A 123 20.49 -24.83 2.64
N ILE A 124 20.33 -25.19 3.92
CA ILE A 124 21.24 -26.09 4.65
C ILE A 124 20.56 -27.46 4.81
N ILE A 125 20.51 -28.25 3.74
CA ILE A 125 20.30 -29.71 3.81
C ILE A 125 21.26 -30.39 2.83
#